data_AF-A0A327LYB1-F1
#
_entry.id   AF-A0A327LYB1-F1
#
_cell.length_a   1.000
_cell.length_b   1.000
_cell.length_c   1.000
_cell.angle_alpha   90.00
_cell.angle_beta   90.00
_cell.angle_gamma   90.00
#
_symmetry.space_group_name_H-M   'P 1'
#
loop_
_entity.id
_entity.type
_entity.pdbx_description
1 polymer ?
#
loop_
_entity_poly.entity_id
_entity_poly.type
_entity_poly.pdbx_seq_one_letter_code
_entity_poly.pdbx_strand_id
1 'polypeptide(L)' 'MMQQDTLNQALEALERRIENLPDEKYRLVQKDLHNLVECMLKAGLEPPERVIHLEKALMDAAIEAQFDNMPV' A
#
# COMPACT_ATOMS: atom_id res chain seq x y z
N MET A 1 20.22 -0.55 -13.37
CA MET A 1 18.87 -0.08 -13.79
C MET A 1 17.79 -1.17 -13.68
N MET A 2 18.08 -2.48 -13.83
CA MET A 2 17.02 -3.52 -13.79
C MET A 2 16.16 -3.62 -12.51
N GLN A 3 16.66 -3.21 -11.34
CA GLN A 3 15.88 -3.29 -10.09
C GLN A 3 14.70 -2.32 -10.05
N GLN A 4 14.84 -1.14 -10.66
CA GLN A 4 13.81 -0.11 -10.61
C GLN A 4 12.61 -0.47 -11.49
N ASP A 5 12.86 -0.98 -12.70
CA ASP A 5 11.80 -1.48 -13.59
C ASP A 5 11.04 -2.66 -12.97
N THR A 6 11.75 -3.55 -12.27
CA THR A 6 11.15 -4.70 -11.59
C THR A 6 10.23 -4.26 -10.44
N LEU A 7 10.66 -3.27 -9.65
CA LEU A 7 9.87 -2.71 -8.56
C LEU A 7 8.66 -1.95 -9.09
N ASN A 8 8.81 -1.16 -10.16
CA ASN A 8 7.70 -0.46 -10.81
C ASN A 8 6.67 -1.42 -11.41
N GLN A 9 7.10 -2.50 -12.07
CA GLN A 9 6.18 -3.53 -12.58
C GLN A 9 5.46 -4.28 -11.45
N ALA A 10 6.17 -4.60 -10.37
CA ALA A 10 5.58 -5.25 -9.20
C ALA A 10 4.52 -4.32 -8.57
N LEU A 11 4.81 -3.03 -8.49
CA LEU A 11 3.91 -2.01 -7.98
C LEU A 11 2.66 -1.86 -8.87
N GLU A 12 2.80 -1.70 -10.19
CA GLU A 12 1.66 -1.65 -11.13
C GLU A 12 0.78 -2.89 -11.04
N ALA A 13 1.39 -4.08 -10.93
CA ALA A 13 0.66 -5.32 -10.76
C ALA A 13 -0.11 -5.36 -9.43
N LEU A 14 0.47 -4.79 -8.36
CA LEU A 14 -0.16 -4.69 -7.05
C LEU A 14 -1.31 -3.66 -7.09
N GLU A 15 -1.11 -2.52 -7.74
CA GLU A 15 -2.12 -1.46 -7.94
C GLU A 15 -3.33 -2.00 -8.69
N ARG A 16 -3.12 -2.72 -9.80
CA ARG A 16 -4.23 -3.35 -10.54
C ARG A 16 -4.95 -4.40 -9.73
N ARG A 17 -4.25 -5.14 -8.87
CA ARG A 17 -4.90 -6.11 -7.97
C ARG A 17 -5.75 -5.38 -6.94
N ILE A 18 -5.25 -4.28 -6.39
CA ILE A 18 -5.95 -3.43 -5.45
C ILE A 18 -7.22 -2.83 -6.09
N GLU A 19 -7.12 -2.23 -7.29
CA GLU A 19 -8.28 -1.67 -8.02
C GLU A 19 -9.37 -2.73 -8.33
N ASN A 20 -8.97 -4.00 -8.50
CA ASN A 20 -9.90 -5.11 -8.78
C ASN A 20 -10.34 -5.88 -7.52
N LEU A 21 -9.76 -5.58 -6.36
CA LEU A 21 -10.16 -6.20 -5.10
C LEU A 21 -11.24 -5.32 -4.44
N PRO A 22 -12.21 -5.93 -3.72
CA PRO A 22 -13.09 -5.16 -2.85
C PRO A 22 -12.31 -4.68 -1.62
N ASP A 23 -12.67 -3.50 -1.09
CA ASP A 23 -12.01 -2.80 0.03
C ASP A 23 -11.75 -3.69 1.25
N GLU A 24 -12.66 -4.63 1.51
CA GLU A 24 -12.57 -5.64 2.56
C GLU A 24 -11.36 -6.59 2.43
N LYS A 25 -10.85 -6.79 1.21
CA LYS A 25 -9.61 -7.55 0.94
C LYS A 25 -8.37 -6.68 0.85
N TYR A 26 -8.48 -5.35 0.93
CA TYR A 26 -7.31 -4.47 0.88
C TYR A 26 -6.36 -4.71 2.04
N ARG A 27 -6.86 -5.13 3.21
CA ARG A 27 -6.01 -5.48 4.37
C ARG A 27 -5.02 -6.61 4.06
N LEU A 28 -5.35 -7.50 3.13
CA LEU A 28 -4.47 -8.61 2.71
C LEU A 28 -3.29 -8.11 1.88
N VAL A 29 -3.49 -7.07 1.08
CA VAL A 29 -2.47 -6.47 0.20
C VAL A 29 -1.82 -5.23 0.81
N GLN A 30 -2.39 -4.64 1.87
CA GLN A 30 -1.83 -3.48 2.57
C GLN A 30 -0.42 -3.75 3.09
N LYS A 31 -0.22 -4.91 3.72
CA LYS A 31 1.10 -5.30 4.25
C LYS A 31 2.13 -5.46 3.13
N ASP A 32 1.73 -6.05 2.01
CA ASP A 32 2.60 -6.23 0.85
C ASP A 32 2.92 -4.89 0.18
N LEU A 33 1.93 -4.00 0.07
CA LEU A 33 2.08 -2.64 -0.46
C LEU A 33 3.05 -1.82 0.40
N HIS A 34 2.85 -1.81 1.72
CA HIS A 34 3.71 -1.11 2.67
C HIS A 34 5.17 -1.60 2.58
N ASN A 35 5.39 -2.92 2.55
CA ASN A 35 6.72 -3.49 2.40
C ASN A 35 7.37 -3.08 1.07
N LEU A 36 6.59 -3.05 -0.02
CA LEU A 36 7.11 -2.69 -1.34
C LEU A 36 7.50 -1.19 -1.40
N VAL A 37 6.66 -0.32 -0.82
CA VAL A 37 6.94 1.12 -0.67
C VAL A 37 8.18 1.35 0.19
N GLU A 38 8.29 0.68 1.34
CA GLU A 38 9.49 0.73 2.18
C GLU A 38 10.73 0.26 1.43
N CYS A 39 10.63 -0.81 0.64
CA CYS A 39 11.74 -1.30 -0.17
C CYS A 39 12.16 -0.28 -1.25
N MET A 40 11.20 0.39 -1.89
CA MET A 40 11.49 1.46 -2.85
C MET A 40 12.22 2.61 -2.17
N LEU A 41 11.72 3.10 -1.04
CA LEU A 41 12.34 4.18 -0.27
C LEU A 41 13.75 3.81 0.19
N LYS A 42 13.96 2.59 0.71
CA LYS A 42 15.28 2.08 1.11
C LYS A 42 16.24 1.93 -0.08
N ALA A 43 15.72 1.68 -1.27
CA ALA A 43 16.50 1.64 -2.51
C ALA A 43 16.78 3.04 -3.09
N GLY A 44 16.28 4.12 -2.48
CA GLY A 44 16.39 5.48 -2.99
C GLY A 44 15.46 5.77 -4.17
N LEU A 45 14.39 4.99 -4.30
CA LEU A 45 13.36 5.13 -5.33
C LEU A 45 12.13 5.83 -4.76
N GLU A 46 11.56 6.74 -5.53
CA GLU A 46 10.29 7.38 -5.15
C GLU A 46 9.10 6.49 -5.52
N PRO A 47 8.26 6.12 -4.55
CA PRO A 47 6.98 5.48 -4.84
C PRO A 47 6.04 6.49 -5.53
N PRO A 48 5.20 6.04 -6.47
CA PRO A 48 4.16 6.88 -7.07
C PRO A 48 3.19 7.45 -6.02
N GLU A 49 2.80 8.71 -6.19
CA GLU A 49 1.84 9.39 -5.29
C GLU A 49 0.52 8.63 -5.12
N ARG A 50 0.04 7.97 -6.18
CA ARG A 50 -1.21 7.20 -6.14
C ARG A 50 -1.15 6.06 -5.11
N VAL A 51 0.01 5.40 -5.00
CA VAL A 51 0.24 4.34 -4.01
C VAL A 51 0.36 4.89 -2.61
N ILE A 52 1.07 6.02 -2.43
CA ILE A 52 1.18 6.69 -1.13
C ILE A 52 -0.21 7.12 -0.63
N HIS A 53 -1.06 7.61 -1.52
CA HIS A 53 -2.45 7.95 -1.19
C HIS A 53 -3.27 6.73 -0.77
N LEU A 54 -3.14 5.61 -1.50
CA LEU A 54 -3.78 4.34 -1.18
C LEU A 54 -3.34 3.79 0.18
N GLU A 55 -2.04 3.76 0.44
CA GLU A 55 -1.45 3.32 1.71
C GLU A 55 -1.97 4.18 2.88
N LYS A 56 -1.97 5.51 2.71
CA LYS A 56 -2.45 6.44 3.71
C LYS A 56 -3.94 6.27 4.00
N ALA A 57 -4.76 6.16 2.95
CA ALA A 57 -6.21 5.94 3.10
C ALA A 57 -6.52 4.64 3.87
N LEU A 58 -5.74 3.58 3.62
CA LEU A 58 -5.89 2.32 4.34
C LEU A 58 -5.41 2.39 5.78
N MET A 59 -4.33 3.13 6.04
CA MET A 59 -3.80 3.31 7.39
C MET A 59 -4.77 4.14 8.24
N ASP A 60 -5.35 5.21 7.69
CA ASP A 60 -6.35 6.04 8.36
C ASP A 60 -7.63 5.24 8.68
N ALA A 61 -8.14 4.43 7.74
CA ALA A 61 -9.28 3.54 7.99
C ALA A 61 -9.00 2.46 9.04
N ALA A 62 -7.77 1.93 9.09
CA ALA A 62 -7.36 0.96 10.11
C ALA A 62 -7.19 1.60 11.50
N ILE A 63 -6.83 2.89 11.55
CA ILE A 63 -6.75 3.68 12.78
C ILE A 63 -8.17 3.98 13.29
N GLU A 64 -9.07 4.49 12.46
CA GLU A 64 -10.46 4.77 12.88
C GLU A 64 -11.16 3.51 13.42
N ALA A 65 -11.01 2.36 12.75
CA ALA A 65 -11.58 1.10 13.22
C ALA A 65 -11.00 0.58 14.55
N GLN A 66 -9.78 0.99 14.91
CA GLN A 66 -9.16 0.66 16.20
C GLN A 66 -9.64 1.59 17.32
N PHE A 67 -9.95 2.84 17.01
CA PHE A 67 -10.48 3.79 17.99
C PHE A 67 -11.96 3.58 18.30
N ASP A 68 -12.75 3.02 17.37
CA ASP A 68 -14.18 2.74 17.55
C ASP A 68 -14.48 1.58 18.55
N ASN A 69 -13.44 0.87 19.02
CA ASN A 69 -13.55 -0.22 20.00
C ASN A 69 -13.08 0.14 21.42
N MET A 70 -12.79 1.41 21.72
CA MET A 70 -12.59 1.81 23.12
C MET A 70 -13.95 2.12 23.76
N PRO A 71 -14.43 1.30 24.73
CA PRO A 71 -15.59 1.69 25.50
C PRO A 71 -15.21 2.91 26.34
N VAL A 72 -15.95 4.00 26.17
CA VAL A 72 -15.96 5.13 27.12
C VAL A 72 -16.43 4.69 28.50
#